data_AF-A0A3A0AR36-F1
#
_entry.id   AF-A0A3A0AR36-F1
#
_cell.length_a   1.000
_cell.length_b   1.000
_cell.length_c   1.000
_cell.angle_alpha   90.00
_cell.angle_beta   90.00
_cell.angle_gamma   90.00
#
_symmetry.space_group_name_H-M   'P 1'
#
loop_
_entity.id
_entity.type
_entity.pdbx_description
1 polymer ?
#
loop_
_entity_poly.entity_id
_entity_poly.type
_entity_poly.pdbx_seq_one_letter_code
_entity_poly.pdbx_strand_id
1 'polypeptide(L)'
;MAEVWDIWYPKAAATGLPFARGRIDGVDVMLVHAAPPVLTVTVRTDDGHVLAAGKELAQTDDTPITRLTRHDQRIGREDIWPEEFLSTRSTI
;
A
#
# COMPACT_ATOMS: atom_id res chain seq x y z
N MET A 1 -14.15 -6.91 -8.51
CA MET A 1 -13.81 -8.21 -7.92
C MET A 1 -12.93 -7.93 -6.73
N ALA A 2 -13.13 -8.66 -5.62
CA ALA A 2 -12.36 -8.44 -4.41
C ALA A 2 -10.88 -8.78 -4.64
N GLU A 3 -10.01 -7.90 -4.16
CA GLU A 3 -8.56 -8.03 -4.17
C GLU A 3 -8.06 -8.09 -2.73
N VAL A 4 -7.02 -8.89 -2.50
CA VAL A 4 -6.32 -9.00 -1.23
C VAL A 4 -5.01 -8.23 -1.32
N TRP A 5 -4.84 -7.24 -0.45
CA TRP A 5 -3.62 -6.48 -0.29
C TRP A 5 -2.88 -6.97 0.94
N ASP A 6 -1.71 -7.57 0.72
CA ASP A 6 -0.77 -7.98 1.74
C ASP A 6 0.33 -6.94 1.89
N ILE A 7 0.46 -6.37 3.10
CA ILE A 7 1.45 -5.34 3.42
C ILE A 7 2.38 -5.90 4.49
N TRP A 8 3.67 -5.96 4.17
CA TRP A 8 4.71 -6.59 4.99
C TRP A 8 5.77 -5.58 5.41
N TYR A 9 6.27 -5.69 6.64
CA TYR A 9 7.44 -4.96 7.08
C TYR A 9 8.68 -5.87 7.01
N PRO A 10 9.52 -5.77 5.95
CA PRO A 10 10.61 -6.73 5.73
C PRO A 10 11.78 -6.59 6.70
N LYS A 11 11.91 -5.46 7.42
CA LYS A 11 13.06 -5.18 8.30
C LYS A 11 12.77 -5.39 9.79
N ALA A 12 11.67 -6.05 10.14
CA ALA A 12 11.37 -6.46 11.50
C ALA A 12 11.52 -7.97 11.69
N ALA A 13 11.72 -8.43 12.92
CA ALA A 13 11.95 -9.86 13.22
C ALA A 13 13.09 -10.48 12.37
N ALA A 14 13.13 -11.80 12.23
CA ALA A 14 14.17 -12.50 11.47
C ALA A 14 13.93 -12.52 9.95
N THR A 15 12.66 -12.48 9.52
CA THR A 15 12.26 -12.61 8.10
C THR A 15 11.24 -11.55 7.66
N GLY A 16 11.05 -10.52 8.47
CA GLY A 16 9.94 -9.58 8.36
C GLY A 16 8.69 -10.07 9.10
N LEU A 17 7.67 -9.22 9.17
CA LEU A 17 6.37 -9.56 9.76
C LEU A 17 5.21 -8.96 8.95
N PRO A 18 4.00 -9.57 9.00
CA PRO A 18 2.81 -8.98 8.42
C PRO A 18 2.47 -7.69 9.16
N PHE A 19 2.37 -6.59 8.43
CA PHE A 19 2.02 -5.30 8.99
C PHE A 19 0.51 -5.06 8.91
N ALA A 20 -0.08 -5.26 7.73
CA ALA A 20 -1.50 -5.10 7.50
C ALA A 20 -1.99 -5.99 6.36
N ARG A 21 -3.28 -6.32 6.38
CA ARG A 21 -3.98 -7.01 5.30
C ARG A 21 -5.34 -6.38 5.07
N GLY A 22 -5.67 -6.11 3.81
CA GLY A 22 -6.98 -5.59 3.42
C GLY A 22 -7.61 -6.45 2.32
N ARG A 23 -8.93 -6.60 2.35
CA ARG A 23 -9.71 -7.18 1.25
C ARG A 23 -10.71 -6.14 0.78
N ILE A 24 -10.63 -5.74 -0.49
CA ILE A 24 -11.38 -4.60 -1.04
C ILE A 24 -11.66 -4.78 -2.52
N ASP A 25 -12.76 -4.21 -3.02
CA ASP A 25 -13.11 -4.31 -4.44
C ASP A 25 -12.27 -3.36 -5.31
N GLY A 26 -11.32 -3.94 -6.07
CA GLY A 26 -10.66 -3.35 -7.24
C GLY A 26 -10.30 -1.86 -7.15
N VAL A 27 -9.49 -1.48 -6.16
CA VAL A 27 -9.03 -0.10 -5.98
C VAL A 27 -7.61 0.09 -6.51
N ASP A 28 -7.32 1.25 -7.08
CA ASP A 28 -5.95 1.61 -7.48
C ASP A 28 -5.12 2.19 -6.33
N VAL A 29 -5.78 2.65 -5.26
CA VAL A 29 -5.10 3.34 -4.15
C VAL A 29 -5.54 2.77 -2.80
N MET A 30 -4.55 2.46 -1.96
CA MET A 30 -4.71 2.11 -0.55
C MET A 30 -4.00 3.14 0.32
N LEU A 31 -4.71 3.70 1.31
CA LEU A 31 -4.10 4.56 2.32
C LEU A 31 -3.81 3.76 3.59
N VAL A 32 -2.62 3.97 4.14
CA VAL A 32 -2.12 3.25 5.32
C VAL A 32 -1.62 4.27 6.33
N HIS A 33 -2.19 4.26 7.53
CA HIS A 33 -1.74 5.16 8.60
C HIS A 33 -0.52 4.57 9.32
N ALA A 34 0.48 5.43 9.58
CA ALA A 34 1.69 5.11 10.34
C ALA A 34 2.42 3.85 9.82
N ALA A 35 2.67 3.80 8.51
CA ALA A 35 3.39 2.68 7.93
C ALA A 35 4.87 2.66 8.38
N PRO A 36 5.49 1.47 8.49
CA PRO A 36 6.92 1.33 8.75
C PRO A 36 7.79 2.03 7.70
N PRO A 37 9.08 2.32 8.00
CA PRO A 37 10.00 3.00 7.09
C PRO A 37 10.25 2.27 5.76
N VAL A 38 9.97 0.97 5.69
CA VAL A 38 10.06 0.17 4.45
C VAL A 38 8.88 -0.80 4.40
N LEU A 39 8.26 -0.94 3.23
CA LEU A 39 7.18 -1.88 2.98
C LEU A 39 7.47 -2.81 1.81
N THR A 40 6.94 -4.03 1.87
CA THR A 40 6.74 -4.89 0.69
C THR A 40 5.24 -5.14 0.58
N VAL A 41 4.68 -4.91 -0.61
CA VAL A 41 3.24 -5.00 -0.88
C VAL A 41 3.00 -5.99 -1.99
N THR A 42 2.01 -6.87 -1.81
CA THR A 42 1.51 -7.74 -2.88
C THR A 42 0.00 -7.63 -2.95
N VAL A 43 -0.52 -7.42 -4.16
CA VAL A 43 -1.96 -7.42 -4.44
C VAL A 43 -2.29 -8.70 -5.17
N ARG A 44 -3.31 -9.42 -4.69
CA ARG A 44 -3.77 -10.66 -5.27
C ARG A 44 -5.26 -10.61 -5.55
N THR A 45 -5.70 -11.39 -6.53
CA THR A 45 -7.10 -11.79 -6.61
C THR A 45 -7.48 -12.63 -5.39
N ASP A 46 -8.77 -12.80 -5.15
CA ASP A 46 -9.30 -13.60 -4.04
C ASP A 46 -8.89 -15.09 -4.10
N ASP A 47 -8.67 -15.62 -5.31
CA ASP A 47 -8.14 -16.96 -5.58
C ASP A 47 -6.59 -17.02 -5.56
N GLY A 48 -5.92 -15.92 -5.25
CA GLY A 48 -4.49 -15.88 -4.89
C GLY A 48 -3.52 -15.52 -6.02
N HIS A 49 -4.00 -15.28 -7.24
CA HIS A 49 -3.18 -14.83 -8.35
C HIS A 49 -2.64 -13.42 -8.10
N VAL A 50 -1.34 -13.23 -8.30
CA VAL A 50 -0.70 -11.90 -8.12
C VAL A 50 -1.14 -10.97 -9.24
N LEU A 51 -1.67 -9.82 -8.86
CA LEU A 51 -2.07 -8.73 -9.75
C LEU A 51 -0.99 -7.65 -9.84
N ALA A 52 -0.39 -7.28 -8.70
CA ALA A 52 0.66 -6.29 -8.62
C ALA A 52 1.57 -6.51 -7.41
N ALA A 53 2.80 -5.98 -7.46
CA ALA A 53 3.71 -6.02 -6.33
C ALA A 53 4.62 -4.78 -6.28
N GLY A 54 5.05 -4.44 -5.07
CA GLY A 54 6.11 -3.49 -4.80
C GLY A 54 7.00 -4.03 -3.69
N LYS A 55 8.32 -4.01 -3.88
CA LYS A 55 9.28 -4.62 -2.96
C LYS A 55 10.18 -3.54 -2.37
N GLU A 56 10.38 -3.60 -1.06
CA GLU A 56 11.30 -2.71 -0.33
C GLU A 56 11.04 -1.21 -0.62
N LEU A 57 9.77 -0.84 -0.67
CA LEU A 57 9.29 0.53 -0.85
C LEU A 57 9.67 1.37 0.37
N ALA A 58 10.71 2.17 0.22
CA ALA A 58 11.19 3.09 1.24
C ALA A 58 10.20 4.24 1.47
N GLN A 59 10.15 4.72 2.72
CA GLN A 59 9.50 5.96 3.10
C GLN A 59 10.02 7.12 2.25
N THR A 60 9.10 7.92 1.72
CA THR A 60 9.41 9.07 0.88
C THR A 60 9.38 10.38 1.66
N ASP A 61 8.60 10.45 2.74
CA ASP A 61 8.51 11.63 3.61
C ASP A 61 8.04 11.25 5.03
N ASP A 62 8.26 12.14 6.00
CA ASP A 62 7.84 12.00 7.41
C ASP A 62 6.43 12.55 7.63
N THR A 63 5.44 11.87 7.05
CA THR A 63 4.01 12.22 7.14
C THR A 63 3.19 11.03 7.63
N PRO A 64 1.98 11.25 8.20
CA PRO A 64 1.26 10.18 8.90
C PRO A 64 0.59 9.16 7.97
N ILE A 65 0.46 9.45 6.67
CA ILE A 65 -0.27 8.60 5.72
C ILE A 65 0.66 8.15 4.60
N THR A 66 0.72 6.84 4.40
CA THR A 66 1.31 6.24 3.20
C THR A 66 0.22 5.98 2.17
N ARG A 67 0.37 6.57 0.98
CA ARG A 67 -0.36 6.25 -0.24
C ARG A 67 0.36 5.14 -1.00
N LEU A 68 -0.28 3.99 -1.09
CA LEU A 68 0.13 2.90 -1.97
C LEU A 68 -0.70 2.97 -3.24
N THR A 69 -0.05 3.19 -4.38
CA THR A 69 -0.72 3.30 -5.67
C THR A 69 -0.33 2.14 -6.56
N ARG A 70 -1.32 1.45 -7.11
CA ARG A 70 -1.15 0.44 -8.13
C ARG A 70 -1.12 1.11 -9.52
N HIS A 71 -0.07 0.82 -10.26
CA HIS A 71 0.02 1.11 -11.69
C HIS A 71 0.36 -0.20 -12.41
N ASP A 72 -0.62 -0.72 -13.14
CA ASP A 72 -0.55 -2.03 -13.79
C ASP A 72 -0.21 -3.15 -12.78
N GLN A 73 1.01 -3.70 -12.89
CA GLN A 73 1.55 -4.79 -12.08
C GLN A 73 2.52 -4.30 -10.99
N ARG A 74 2.64 -2.98 -10.78
CA ARG A 74 3.57 -2.38 -9.82
C ARG A 74 2.83 -1.63 -8.72
N ILE A 75 3.36 -1.68 -7.50
CA ILE A 75 2.96 -0.82 -6.40
C ILE A 75 4.05 0.24 -6.16
N GLY A 76 3.64 1.50 -6.17
CA GLY A 76 4.43 2.64 -5.69
C GLY A 76 4.04 3.04 -4.28
N ARG A 77 4.94 3.75 -3.61
CA ARG A 77 4.72 4.36 -2.30
C ARG A 77 4.97 5.85 -2.39
N GLU A 78 4.14 6.61 -1.70
CA GLU A 78 4.32 8.02 -1.42
C GLU A 78 3.71 8.32 -0.06
N ASP A 79 4.42 9.03 0.80
CA ASP A 79 3.94 9.47 2.10
C ASP A 79 3.42 10.91 1.98
N ILE A 80 2.16 11.13 2.35
CA ILE A 80 1.40 12.37 2.12
C ILE A 80 0.72 12.86 3.40
N TRP A 81 0.39 14.15 3.46
CA TRP A 81 -0.57 14.64 4.46
C TRP A 81 -2.01 14.23 4.10
N PRO A 82 -2.89 13.99 5.08
CA PRO A 82 -4.28 13.62 4.82
C PRO A 82 -5.04 14.65 3.97
N GLU A 83 -4.73 15.95 4.10
CA GLU A 83 -5.43 17.00 3.36
C GLU A 83 -5.17 16.93 1.84
N GLU A 84 -4.00 16.47 1.42
CA GLU A 84 -3.63 16.33 0.00
C GLU A 84 -4.52 15.29 -0.72
N PHE A 85 -4.91 14.23 -0.01
CA PHE A 85 -5.84 13.24 -0.53
C PHE A 85 -7.27 13.80 -0.67
N LEU A 86 -7.73 14.58 0.31
CA LEU A 86 -9.06 15.18 0.31
C LEU A 86 -9.22 16.25 -0.79
N SER A 87 -8.15 17.01 -1.05
CA SER A 87 -8.09 17.98 -2.14
C SER A 87 -8.31 17.31 -3.52
N THR A 88 -7.71 16.13 -3.73
CA THR A 88 -7.82 15.38 -5.00
C THR A 88 -9.25 14.91 -5.30
N ARG A 89 -10.12 14.79 -4.28
CA ARG A 89 -11.51 14.31 -4.42
C ARG A 89 -12.57 15.43 -4.44
N SER A 90 -12.18 16.69 -4.28
CA SER A 90 -13.12 17.83 -4.17
C SER A 90 -13.47 18.49 -5.52
N THR A 91 -13.06 17.90 -6.64
CA THR A 91 -13.53 18.27 -7.98
C THR A 91 -14.68 17.33 -8.39
N ILE A 92 -15.87 17.56 -7.87
CA ILE A 92 -17.13 16.95 -8.35
C ILE A 92 -18.17 18.07 -8.46
#